data_AF-A0A846AN46-F1
#
_entry.id   AF-A0A846AN46-F1
#
_cell.length_a   1.000
_cell.length_b   1.000
_cell.length_c   1.000
_cell.angle_alpha   90.00
_cell.angle_beta   90.00
_cell.angle_gamma   90.00
#
_symmetry.space_group_name_H-M   'P 1'
#
loop_
_entity.id
_entity.type
_entity.pdbx_description
1 polymer ?
#
loop_
_entity_poly.entity_id
_entity_poly.type
_entity_poly.pdbx_seq_one_letter_code
_entity_poly.pdbx_strand_id
1 'polypeptide(L)' 'MKRVFDFLNLPNYQIPDYQKFNLCSYPLIRKLLPQKFRYFFQAEIHNYESDLDMKFNWETRDR' A
#
# COMPACT_ATOMS: atom_id res chain seq x y z
N MET A 1 12.72 -2.00 3.85
CA MET A 1 13.10 -3.05 4.84
C MET A 1 13.48 -2.51 6.21
N LYS A 2 14.09 -1.33 6.35
CA LYS A 2 14.48 -0.74 7.65
C LYS A 2 13.41 -0.81 8.76
N ARG A 3 12.19 -0.32 8.52
CA ARG A 3 11.08 -0.35 9.50
C ARG A 3 10.77 -1.77 10.02
N VAL A 4 10.91 -2.79 9.17
CA VAL A 4 10.70 -4.20 9.55
C VAL A 4 11.83 -4.70 10.44
N PHE A 5 13.08 -4.32 10.16
CA PHE A 5 14.23 -4.71 10.97
C PHE A 5 14.22 -4.04 12.34
N ASP A 6 13.86 -2.76 12.38
CA ASP A 6 13.68 -2.03 13.63
C ASP A 6 12.60 -2.72 14.50
N PHE A 7 11.46 -3.11 13.91
CA PHE A 7 10.39 -3.83 14.62
C PHE A 7 10.84 -5.19 15.17
N LEU A 8 11.62 -5.95 14.40
CA LEU A 8 12.10 -7.28 14.81
C LEU A 8 13.37 -7.22 15.69
N ASN A 9 13.86 -6.02 16.02
CA ASN A 9 15.14 -5.79 16.70
C ASN A 9 16.32 -6.53 16.03
N LEU A 10 16.34 -6.51 14.69
CA LEU A 10 17.38 -7.12 13.88
C LEU A 10 18.43 -6.09 13.47
N PRO A 11 19.69 -6.49 13.28
CA PRO A 11 20.70 -5.63 12.68
C PRO A 11 20.21 -5.13 11.32
N ASN A 12 20.43 -3.86 11.04
CA ASN A 12 20.00 -3.27 9.78
C ASN A 12 20.92 -3.69 8.63
N TYR A 13 20.79 -4.94 8.18
CA TYR A 13 21.49 -5.44 7.01
C TYR A 13 21.07 -4.60 5.80
N GLN A 14 22.03 -4.08 5.05
CA GLN A 14 21.77 -3.47 3.74
C GLN A 14 21.44 -4.58 2.75
N ILE A 15 20.25 -5.15 2.86
CA ILE A 15 19.71 -6.04 1.85
C ILE A 15 19.38 -5.16 0.65
N PRO A 16 19.91 -5.45 -0.54
CA PRO A 16 19.48 -4.77 -1.77
C PRO A 16 17.96 -4.79 -1.85
N ASP A 17 17.35 -3.70 -2.32
CA ASP A 17 15.92 -3.71 -2.57
C ASP A 17 15.59 -4.96 -3.40
N TYR A 18 14.72 -5.82 -2.86
CA TYR A 18 14.32 -7.05 -3.53
C TYR A 18 13.94 -6.71 -4.96
N GLN A 19 14.61 -7.36 -5.91
CA GLN A 19 14.35 -7.18 -7.32
C GLN A 19 12.87 -7.51 -7.54
N LYS A 20 12.10 -6.51 -7.96
CA LYS A 20 10.64 -6.54 -7.98
C LYS A 20 10.16 -7.50 -9.08
N PHE A 21 10.24 -8.80 -8.83
CA PHE A 21 9.74 -9.82 -9.73
C PHE A 21 8.28 -10.05 -9.43
N ASN A 22 7.42 -9.40 -10.22
CA ASN A 22 6.13 -9.92 -10.69
C ASN A 22 5.52 -8.85 -11.60
N LEU A 23 5.95 -8.82 -12.86
CA LEU A 23 5.28 -8.07 -13.94
C LEU A 23 4.05 -8.85 -14.41
N CYS A 24 3.13 -9.15 -13.50
CA CYS A 24 1.79 -9.53 -13.92
C CYS A 24 1.06 -8.23 -14.30
N SER A 25 0.49 -8.19 -15.50
CA SER A 25 -0.38 -7.09 -15.89
C SER A 25 -1.75 -7.25 -15.24
N TYR A 26 -2.29 -6.15 -14.71
CA TYR A 26 -3.68 -6.12 -14.31
C TYR A 26 -4.55 -5.99 -15.56
N PRO A 27 -5.69 -6.71 -15.64
CA PRO A 27 -6.64 -6.48 -16.71
C PRO A 27 -7.22 -5.07 -16.61
N LEU A 28 -7.66 -4.53 -17.75
CA LEU A 28 -8.31 -3.22 -17.78
C LEU A 28 -9.61 -3.29 -16.97
N ILE A 29 -9.72 -2.45 -15.94
CA ILE A 29 -10.95 -2.30 -15.16
C ILE A 29 -11.79 -1.17 -15.78
N ARG A 30 -13.12 -1.29 -15.78
CA ARG A 30 -14.02 -0.22 -16.27
C ARG A 30 -13.73 1.08 -15.52
N LYS A 31 -13.62 2.21 -16.22
CA LYS A 31 -13.20 3.52 -15.67
C LYS A 31 -13.93 3.97 -14.40
N LEU A 32 -15.21 3.60 -14.24
CA LEU A 32 -16.04 3.98 -13.08
C LEU A 32 -15.84 3.07 -11.85
N LEU A 33 -15.34 1.85 -12.01
CA LEU A 33 -15.19 0.90 -10.91
C LEU A 33 -14.14 1.34 -9.88
N PRO A 34 -12.95 1.85 -10.26
CA PRO A 34 -11.96 2.34 -9.30
C PRO A 34 -12.51 3.40 -8.34
N GLN A 35 -13.27 4.37 -8.86
CA GLN A 35 -13.89 5.41 -8.03
C GLN A 35 -14.95 4.83 -7.09
N LYS A 36 -15.78 3.90 -7.56
CA LYS A 36 -16.77 3.21 -6.71
C LYS A 36 -16.12 2.42 -5.59
N PHE A 37 -15.04 1.68 -5.88
CA PHE A 37 -14.32 0.94 -4.86
C PHE A 37 -13.64 1.87 -3.85
N ARG A 38 -13.01 2.96 -4.30
CA ARG A 38 -12.43 3.97 -3.40
C ARG A 38 -13.48 4.53 -2.43
N TYR A 39 -14.64 4.92 -2.95
CA TYR A 39 -15.72 5.44 -2.13
C TYR A 39 -16.25 4.37 -1.16
N PHE A 40 -16.46 3.15 -1.65
CA PHE A 40 -16.98 2.05 -0.84
C PHE A 40 -16.10 1.73 0.37
N PHE A 41 -14.77 1.71 0.20
CA PHE A 41 -13.84 1.35 1.28
C PHE A 41 -13.35 2.55 2.11
N GLN A 42 -13.81 3.78 1.84
CA GLN A 42 -13.23 4.99 2.44
C GLN A 42 -13.28 4.98 3.97
N ALA A 43 -14.38 4.47 4.56
CA ALA A 43 -14.54 4.42 6.00
C ALA A 43 -13.57 3.43 6.65
N GLU A 44 -13.44 2.23 6.06
CA GLU A 44 -12.52 1.20 6.53
C GLU A 44 -11.07 1.67 6.42
N ILE A 45 -10.71 2.36 5.33
CA ILE A 45 -9.38 2.94 5.15
C ILE A 45 -9.05 3.90 6.29
N HIS A 46 -9.98 4.78 6.63
CA HIS A 46 -9.77 5.72 7.72
C HIS A 46 -9.57 5.02 9.07
N ASN A 47 -10.38 4.00 9.35
CA ASN A 47 -10.24 3.19 10.56
C ASN A 47 -8.88 2.48 10.61
N TYR A 48 -8.47 1.83 9.52
CA TYR A 48 -7.16 1.16 9.44
C TYR A 48 -5.99 2.12 9.63
N GLU A 49 -6.03 3.30 9.01
CA GLU A 49 -4.99 4.31 9.17
C GLU A 49 -4.92 4.84 10.61
N SER A 50 -6.07 4.96 11.28
CA SER A 50 -6.15 5.36 12.69
C SER A 50 -5.60 4.28 13.61
N ASP A 51 -6.04 3.03 13.43
CA ASP A 51 -5.63 1.89 14.27
C ASP A 51 -4.12 1.61 14.18
N LEU A 52 -3.54 1.86 13.00
CA LEU A 52 -2.11 1.65 12.73
C LEU A 52 -1.27 2.92 12.94
N ASP A 53 -1.89 4.04 13.32
CA ASP A 53 -1.27 5.37 13.42
C ASP A 53 -0.36 5.68 12.20
N MET A 54 -0.84 5.35 11.00
CA MET A 54 -0.06 5.45 9.78
C MET A 54 -0.93 5.77 8.58
N LYS A 55 -0.50 6.76 7.79
CA LYS A 55 -1.11 7.09 6.50
C LYS A 55 -0.51 6.25 5.37
N PHE A 56 -1.36 5.59 4.60
CA PHE A 56 -0.95 4.79 3.46
C PHE A 56 -1.14 5.49 2.11
N ASN A 57 -1.80 6.66 2.09
CA ASN A 57 -2.02 7.48 0.89
C ASN A 57 -2.73 6.72 -0.25
N TRP A 58 -3.74 5.90 0.07
CA TRP A 58 -4.50 5.14 -0.92
C TRP A 58 -5.32 6.03 -1.88
N GLU A 59 -5.49 7.31 -1.53
CA GLU A 59 -6.03 8.36 -2.38
C GLU A 59 -4.96 8.86 -3.37
N THR A 60 -4.53 8.00 -4.32
CA THR A 60 -3.70 8.48 -5.43
C THR A 60 -4.55 9.29 -6.39
N ARG A 61 -4.24 10.58 -6.50
CA ARG A 61 -4.73 11.51 -7.53
C ARG A 61 -4.75 10.84 -8.90
N ASP A 62 -5.88 10.95 -9.58
CA ASP A 62 -6.04 10.57 -10.97
C ASP A 62 -4.90 11.22 -11.78
N ARG A 63 -4.06 10.40 -12.42
CA ARG A 63 -3.14 10.80 -13.50
C ARG A 63 -3.74 10.33 -14.82
#